data_AF-A0A5B1CC80-F1
#
_entry.id   AF-A0A5B1CC80-F1
#
_cell.length_a   1.000
_cell.length_b   1.000
_cell.length_c   1.000
_cell.angle_alpha   90.00
_cell.angle_beta   90.00
_cell.angle_gamma   90.00
#
_symmetry.space_group_name_H-M   'P 1'
#
loop_
_entity.id
_entity.type
_entity.pdbx_description
1 polymer ?
#
loop_
_entity_poly.entity_id
_entity_poly.type
_entity_poly.pdbx_seq_one_letter_code
_entity_poly.pdbx_strand_id
1 'polypeptide(L)'
;MIHCPHLGGDNQCEVAAGMAGCKVRTSPAACNACQNESNPRAINVVTIGMALVNRRRRKKDVVELEAMLANYLPDRDEMPATLKIADFRPGPGNELKKMLAWFAKPSESCNCESRVETMNDWGVEGCSRNIDTITDWLLEEAEARGMPHGRFTRVVAKSLVQTAIRKFQRKFPEGAPEPEDDDDRA
;
A
#
# COMPACT_ATOMS: atom_id res chain seq x y z
N MET A 1 -11.99 15.02 -10.07
CA MET A 1 -10.75 15.73 -10.44
C MET A 1 -10.28 16.49 -9.21
N ILE A 2 -9.08 16.22 -8.70
CA ILE A 2 -8.54 16.87 -7.49
C ILE A 2 -8.01 18.24 -7.89
N HIS A 3 -8.63 19.32 -7.41
CA HIS A 3 -8.17 20.68 -7.66
C HIS A 3 -7.49 21.25 -6.41
N CYS A 4 -6.17 21.28 -6.41
CA CYS A 4 -5.37 21.80 -5.31
C CYS A 4 -4.28 22.74 -5.85
N PRO A 5 -4.16 23.98 -5.36
CA PRO A 5 -3.14 24.92 -5.82
C PRO A 5 -1.72 24.49 -5.42
N HIS A 6 -1.59 23.59 -4.45
CA HIS A 6 -0.31 23.07 -3.95
C HIS A 6 0.06 21.70 -4.51
N LEU A 7 -0.69 21.22 -5.51
CA LEU A 7 -0.35 20.01 -6.26
C LEU A 7 0.48 20.41 -7.48
N GLY A 8 1.81 20.32 -7.33
CA GLY A 8 2.76 20.59 -8.40
C GLY A 8 2.88 19.44 -9.39
N GLY A 9 3.73 19.62 -10.41
CA GLY A 9 4.08 18.59 -11.39
C GLY A 9 4.60 17.30 -10.74
N ASP A 10 4.40 16.17 -11.41
CA ASP A 10 4.76 14.82 -10.94
C ASP A 10 4.09 14.40 -9.61
N ASN A 11 2.83 14.84 -9.39
CA ASN A 11 2.06 14.55 -8.17
C ASN A 11 2.80 14.95 -6.89
N GLN A 12 3.42 16.13 -6.87
CA GLN A 12 4.14 16.62 -5.69
C GLN A 12 3.25 17.51 -4.84
N CYS A 13 3.21 17.25 -3.52
CA CYS A 13 2.50 18.10 -2.57
C CYS A 13 3.48 19.14 -1.99
N GLU A 14 3.29 20.41 -2.34
CA GLU A 14 4.18 21.50 -1.92
C GLU A 14 4.10 21.77 -0.40
N VAL A 15 2.91 21.65 0.18
CA VAL A 15 2.71 21.82 1.63
C VAL A 15 3.51 20.78 2.42
N ALA A 16 3.38 19.50 2.06
CA ALA A 16 4.12 18.43 2.71
C ALA A 16 5.63 18.50 2.41
N ALA A 17 6.02 18.95 1.20
CA ALA A 17 7.42 19.14 0.84
C ALA A 17 8.10 20.24 1.68
N GLY A 18 7.38 21.35 1.94
CA GLY A 18 7.86 22.43 2.81
C GLY A 18 8.18 21.92 4.22
N MET A 19 7.26 21.17 4.84
CA MET A 19 7.48 20.55 6.15
C MET A 19 8.59 19.48 6.14
N ALA A 20 8.64 18.64 5.10
CA ALA A 20 9.61 17.56 5.00
C ALA A 20 11.04 18.05 4.72
N GLY A 21 11.21 19.23 4.12
CA GLY A 21 12.49 19.73 3.60
C GLY A 21 13.02 18.90 2.42
N CYS A 22 12.12 18.22 1.69
CA CYS A 22 12.45 17.43 0.50
C CYS A 22 11.20 17.20 -0.36
N LYS A 23 11.37 16.72 -1.59
CA LYS A 23 10.26 16.35 -2.47
C LYS A 23 9.36 15.28 -1.84
N VAL A 24 8.06 15.54 -1.81
CA VAL A 24 7.02 14.64 -1.29
C VAL A 24 6.02 14.37 -2.41
N ARG A 25 5.95 13.12 -2.87
CA ARG A 25 4.90 12.68 -3.80
C ARG A 25 3.65 12.30 -3.02
N THR A 26 2.50 12.59 -3.62
CA THR A 26 1.17 12.29 -3.09
C THR A 26 0.41 11.34 -4.02
N SER A 27 -0.66 10.75 -3.50
CA SER A 27 -1.60 9.92 -4.26
C SER A 27 -2.98 10.60 -4.30
N PRO A 28 -3.87 10.21 -5.24
CA PRO A 28 -5.25 10.68 -5.23
C PRO A 28 -5.98 10.45 -3.90
N ALA A 29 -5.74 9.31 -3.25
CA ALA A 29 -6.32 8.98 -1.95
C ALA A 29 -5.86 9.97 -0.86
N ALA A 30 -4.56 10.26 -0.77
CA ALA A 30 -4.02 11.24 0.18
C ALA A 30 -4.55 12.65 -0.09
N CYS A 31 -4.68 13.04 -1.37
CA CYS A 31 -5.28 14.31 -1.74
C CYS A 31 -6.77 14.41 -1.41
N ASN A 32 -7.53 13.32 -1.55
CA ASN A 32 -8.94 13.28 -1.16
C ASN A 32 -9.08 13.35 0.36
N ALA A 33 -8.28 12.60 1.11
CA ALA A 33 -8.24 12.66 2.56
C ALA A 33 -7.90 14.09 3.04
N CYS A 34 -6.89 14.72 2.45
CA CYS A 34 -6.53 16.11 2.73
C CYS A 34 -7.65 17.11 2.43
N GLN A 35 -8.47 16.87 1.41
CA GLN A 35 -9.63 17.73 1.10
C GLN A 35 -10.81 17.54 2.07
N ASN A 36 -10.90 16.38 2.71
CA ASN A 36 -11.94 16.06 3.69
C ASN A 36 -11.53 16.36 5.14
N GLU A 37 -10.34 16.91 5.34
CA GLU A 37 -9.86 17.37 6.64
C GLU A 37 -10.45 18.74 7.02
N SER A 38 -10.38 19.05 8.32
CA SER A 38 -10.86 20.33 8.88
C SER A 38 -10.14 21.56 8.30
N ASN A 39 -8.87 21.41 7.92
CA ASN A 39 -8.08 22.45 7.25
C ASN A 39 -7.57 21.94 5.89
N PRO A 40 -8.42 21.93 4.85
CA PRO A 40 -8.09 21.26 3.60
C PRO A 40 -7.10 22.05 2.76
N ARG A 41 -6.23 21.31 2.04
CA ARG A 41 -5.16 21.88 1.17
C ARG A 41 -4.15 22.75 1.93
N ALA A 42 -4.01 22.56 3.24
CA ALA A 42 -3.08 23.29 4.10
C ALA A 42 -2.33 22.32 5.04
N ILE A 43 -1.66 22.84 6.07
CA ILE A 43 -1.08 22.01 7.14
C ILE A 43 -2.24 21.37 7.92
N ASN A 44 -2.30 20.04 7.87
CA ASN A 44 -3.30 19.19 8.51
C ASN A 44 -2.72 17.79 8.78
N VAL A 45 -3.50 16.90 9.38
CA VAL A 45 -3.07 15.53 9.74
C VAL A 45 -2.47 14.78 8.55
N VAL A 46 -3.08 14.91 7.37
CA VAL A 46 -2.63 14.20 6.15
C VAL A 46 -1.31 14.78 5.63
N THR A 47 -1.18 16.10 5.53
CA THR A 47 0.05 16.73 5.00
C THR A 47 1.23 16.56 5.96
N ILE A 48 1.00 16.62 7.28
CA ILE A 48 2.01 16.34 8.30
C ILE A 48 2.42 14.86 8.23
N GLY A 49 1.45 13.94 8.13
CA GLY A 49 1.71 12.50 7.99
C GLY A 49 2.56 12.18 6.75
N MET A 50 2.26 12.79 5.60
CA MET A 50 3.07 12.66 4.39
C MET A 50 4.51 13.15 4.58
N ALA A 51 4.70 14.28 5.27
CA ALA A 51 6.02 14.82 5.57
C ALA A 51 6.83 13.90 6.49
N LEU A 52 6.18 13.38 7.53
CA LEU A 52 6.76 12.48 8.53
C LEU A 52 7.21 11.15 7.91
N VAL A 53 6.38 10.51 7.08
CA VAL A 53 6.76 9.30 6.34
C VAL A 53 7.97 9.56 5.44
N ASN A 54 8.04 10.72 4.80
CA ASN A 54 9.16 11.09 3.93
C ASN A 54 10.46 11.33 4.69
N ARG A 55 10.40 11.93 5.88
CA ARG A 55 11.59 12.09 6.75
C ARG A 55 12.06 10.74 7.33
N ARG A 56 11.14 9.89 7.81
CA ARG A 56 11.45 8.54 8.32
C ARG A 56 12.15 7.67 7.28
N ARG A 57 11.63 7.62 6.04
CA ARG A 57 12.25 6.87 4.93
C ARG A 57 13.69 7.30 4.63
N ARG A 58 14.04 8.54 4.95
CA ARG A 58 15.36 9.13 4.74
C ARG A 58 16.22 9.18 6.01
N LYS A 59 15.76 8.56 7.11
CA LYS A 59 16.42 8.56 8.42
C LYS A 59 16.74 9.97 8.93
N LYS A 60 15.86 10.93 8.65
CA LYS A 60 15.96 12.32 9.15
C LYS A 60 15.18 12.48 10.46
N ASP A 61 15.52 13.52 11.21
CA ASP A 61 14.82 13.90 12.44
C ASP A 61 13.34 14.22 12.19
N VAL A 62 12.48 13.73 13.08
CA VAL A 62 11.02 13.85 12.99
C VAL A 62 10.39 14.49 14.23
N VAL A 63 11.18 14.91 15.22
CA VAL A 63 10.66 15.35 16.53
C VAL A 63 9.70 16.52 16.38
N GLU A 64 10.08 17.51 15.58
CA GLU A 64 9.23 18.69 15.29
C GLU A 64 7.94 18.31 14.57
N LEU A 65 7.98 17.36 13.63
CA LEU A 65 6.79 16.90 12.91
C LEU A 65 5.87 16.07 13.79
N GLU A 66 6.42 15.30 14.73
CA GLU A 66 5.65 14.54 15.71
C GLU A 66 4.94 15.47 16.70
N ALA A 67 5.64 16.50 17.20
CA ALA A 67 5.04 17.55 18.02
C ALA A 67 3.96 18.32 17.25
N MET A 68 4.21 18.66 15.99
CA MET A 68 3.23 19.31 15.13
C MET A 68 2.01 18.42 14.93
N LEU A 69 2.19 17.13 14.61
CA LEU A 69 1.09 16.19 14.41
C LEU A 69 0.24 16.06 15.67
N ALA A 70 0.84 16.02 16.86
CA ALA A 70 0.13 15.94 18.13
C ALA A 70 -0.90 17.08 18.31
N ASN A 71 -0.59 18.30 17.85
CA ASN A 71 -1.51 19.44 17.92
C ASN A 71 -2.71 19.33 16.97
N TYR A 72 -2.62 18.51 15.92
CA TYR A 72 -3.68 18.31 14.93
C TYR A 72 -4.46 17.02 15.15
N LEU A 73 -4.04 16.19 16.10
CA LEU A 73 -4.77 15.01 16.50
C LEU A 73 -5.76 15.43 17.60
N PRO A 74 -7.07 15.17 17.45
CA PRO A 74 -8.01 15.40 18.55
C PRO A 74 -7.60 14.58 19.78
N ASP A 75 -7.96 15.06 20.98
CA ASP A 75 -7.66 14.41 22.27
C ASP A 75 -7.90 12.89 22.16
N ARG A 76 -6.81 12.14 22.26
CA ARG A 76 -6.78 10.69 22.03
C ARG A 76 -7.13 9.96 23.32
N ASP A 77 -8.41 9.91 23.67
CA ASP A 77 -8.91 8.84 24.56
C ASP A 77 -9.09 7.51 23.82
N GLU A 78 -9.04 7.52 22.48
CA GLU A 78 -8.93 6.31 21.68
C GLU A 78 -7.60 6.32 20.93
N MET A 79 -6.78 5.32 21.23
CA MET A 79 -5.60 5.00 20.44
C MET A 79 -6.04 4.97 18.96
N PRO A 80 -5.45 5.78 18.06
CA PRO A 80 -5.82 5.71 16.66
C PRO A 80 -5.59 4.28 16.23
N ALA A 81 -6.56 3.71 15.53
CA ALA A 81 -6.41 2.43 14.88
C ALA A 81 -5.22 2.51 13.90
N THR A 82 -4.01 2.31 14.42
CA THR A 82 -2.88 1.85 13.64
C THR A 82 -3.36 0.54 13.05
N LEU A 83 -3.73 0.53 11.76
CA LEU A 83 -4.12 -0.64 10.95
C LEU A 83 -4.06 -1.91 11.80
N LYS A 84 -5.19 -2.27 12.44
CA LYS A 84 -5.17 -3.41 13.36
C LYS A 84 -4.66 -4.57 12.53
N ILE A 85 -3.72 -5.35 13.05
CA ILE A 85 -3.24 -6.57 12.39
C ILE A 85 -4.43 -7.50 12.06
N ALA A 86 -5.54 -7.37 12.78
CA ALA A 86 -6.82 -7.99 12.51
C ALA A 86 -7.45 -7.62 11.15
N ASP A 87 -7.25 -6.39 10.65
CA ASP A 87 -7.78 -5.96 9.34
C ASP A 87 -6.92 -6.49 8.17
N PHE A 88 -5.71 -6.97 8.46
CA PHE A 88 -4.85 -7.56 7.44
C PHE A 88 -5.35 -8.97 7.12
N ARG A 89 -6.05 -9.11 5.98
CA ARG A 89 -6.42 -10.43 5.43
C ARG A 89 -5.22 -11.09 4.75
N PRO A 90 -4.54 -12.06 5.39
CA PRO A 90 -3.46 -12.76 4.72
C PRO A 90 -4.03 -13.59 3.56
N GLY A 91 -3.39 -13.56 2.40
CA GLY A 91 -3.81 -14.35 1.26
C GLY A 91 -2.67 -14.73 0.31
N PRO A 92 -2.98 -15.48 -0.77
CA PRO A 92 -2.01 -15.86 -1.80
C PRO A 92 -1.27 -14.66 -2.39
N GLY A 93 -1.92 -13.50 -2.50
CA GLY A 93 -1.31 -12.26 -2.97
C GLY A 93 -0.13 -11.82 -2.09
N ASN A 94 -0.27 -11.89 -0.76
CA ASN A 94 0.84 -11.55 0.14
C ASN A 94 2.04 -12.49 -0.02
N GLU A 95 1.79 -13.79 -0.21
CA GLU A 95 2.87 -14.76 -0.45
C GLU A 95 3.58 -14.47 -1.77
N LEU A 96 2.84 -14.15 -2.83
CA LEU A 96 3.42 -13.74 -4.10
C LEU A 96 4.26 -12.47 -3.95
N LYS A 97 3.73 -11.43 -3.29
CA LYS A 97 4.46 -10.18 -3.03
C LYS A 97 5.77 -10.41 -2.29
N LYS A 98 5.78 -11.23 -1.24
CA LYS A 98 7.00 -11.62 -0.50
C LYS A 98 8.01 -12.30 -1.42
N MET A 99 7.54 -13.19 -2.30
CA MET A 99 8.38 -13.89 -3.27
C MET A 99 8.95 -12.96 -4.34
N LEU A 100 8.31 -11.84 -4.65
CA LEU A 100 8.81 -10.86 -5.62
C LEU A 100 9.72 -9.80 -4.99
N ALA A 101 9.58 -9.55 -3.69
CA ALA A 101 10.27 -8.47 -2.98
C ALA A 101 11.81 -8.51 -3.07
N TRP A 102 12.41 -9.68 -3.33
CA TRP A 102 13.88 -9.81 -3.42
C TRP A 102 14.48 -9.27 -4.73
N PHE A 103 13.69 -9.10 -5.79
CA PHE A 103 14.19 -8.65 -7.11
C PHE A 103 13.29 -7.65 -7.83
N ALA A 104 12.05 -7.46 -7.39
CA ALA A 104 11.13 -6.49 -7.94
C ALA A 104 10.74 -5.48 -6.85
N LYS A 105 11.40 -4.32 -6.83
CA LYS A 105 10.93 -3.19 -6.01
C LYS A 105 9.62 -2.66 -6.59
N PRO A 106 8.63 -2.28 -5.77
CA PRO A 106 7.44 -1.60 -6.25
C PRO A 106 7.84 -0.30 -6.95
N SER A 107 7.37 -0.07 -8.18
CA SER A 107 7.43 1.24 -8.81
C SER A 107 6.25 2.08 -8.34
N GLU A 108 6.37 3.40 -8.41
CA GLU A 108 5.28 4.31 -8.03
C GLU A 108 4.06 4.23 -8.97
N SER A 109 4.21 3.60 -10.14
CA SER A 109 3.16 3.37 -11.13
C SER A 109 2.59 1.95 -11.11
N CYS A 110 3.06 1.06 -10.24
CA CYS A 110 2.61 -0.34 -10.24
C CYS A 110 1.24 -0.49 -9.59
N ASN A 111 0.33 -1.22 -10.23
CA ASN A 111 -0.92 -1.70 -9.62
C ASN A 111 -0.71 -2.94 -8.73
N CYS A 112 0.50 -3.10 -8.17
CA CYS A 112 0.93 -4.28 -7.42
C CYS A 112 0.06 -4.51 -6.19
N GLU A 113 -0.27 -3.44 -5.46
CA GLU A 113 -0.96 -3.56 -4.18
C GLU A 113 -2.41 -3.94 -4.35
N SER A 114 -3.13 -3.32 -5.30
CA SER A 114 -4.51 -3.67 -5.60
C SER A 114 -4.65 -5.11 -6.15
N ARG A 115 -3.68 -5.57 -6.95
CA ARG A 115 -3.63 -6.96 -7.43
C ARG A 115 -3.37 -7.95 -6.29
N VAL A 116 -2.54 -7.58 -5.32
CA VAL A 116 -2.30 -8.39 -4.11
C VAL A 116 -3.57 -8.50 -3.27
N GLU A 117 -4.28 -7.40 -3.05
CA GLU A 117 -5.57 -7.38 -2.34
C GLU A 117 -6.60 -8.26 -3.06
N THR A 118 -6.73 -8.11 -4.38
CA THR A 118 -7.63 -8.93 -5.20
C THR A 118 -7.33 -10.43 -5.06
N MET A 119 -6.05 -10.82 -5.10
CA MET A 119 -5.66 -12.22 -4.89
C MET A 119 -5.97 -12.72 -3.48
N ASN A 120 -5.84 -11.86 -2.47
CA ASN A 120 -6.18 -12.21 -1.10
C ASN A 120 -7.68 -12.43 -0.95
N ASP A 121 -8.50 -11.54 -1.51
CA ASP A 121 -9.97 -11.64 -1.49
C ASP A 121 -10.47 -12.88 -2.25
N TRP A 122 -9.81 -13.25 -3.35
CA TRP A 122 -10.12 -14.47 -4.09
C TRP A 122 -9.77 -15.76 -3.34
N GLY A 123 -8.85 -15.70 -2.37
CA GLY A 123 -8.33 -16.88 -1.68
C GLY A 123 -7.70 -17.92 -2.63
N VAL A 124 -7.50 -19.13 -2.13
CA VAL A 124 -6.86 -20.25 -2.88
C VAL A 124 -7.68 -20.63 -4.12
N GLU A 125 -8.97 -20.82 -3.95
CA GLU A 125 -9.88 -21.28 -5.00
C GLU A 125 -10.04 -20.24 -6.12
N GLY A 126 -10.26 -18.98 -5.76
CA GLY A 126 -10.39 -17.90 -6.74
C GLY A 126 -9.08 -17.65 -7.48
N CYS A 127 -7.93 -17.69 -6.80
CA CYS A 127 -6.62 -17.57 -7.47
C CYS A 127 -6.35 -18.74 -8.44
N SER A 128 -6.77 -19.96 -8.07
CA SER A 128 -6.58 -21.15 -8.92
C SER A 128 -7.40 -21.05 -10.21
N ARG A 129 -8.64 -20.54 -10.13
CA ARG A 129 -9.49 -20.29 -11.31
C ARG A 129 -8.99 -19.14 -12.19
N ASN A 130 -8.35 -18.13 -11.60
CA ASN A 130 -7.89 -16.93 -12.28
C ASN A 130 -6.38 -16.92 -12.54
N ILE A 131 -5.75 -18.10 -12.61
CA ILE A 131 -4.29 -18.19 -12.66
C ILE A 131 -3.69 -17.52 -13.90
N ASP A 132 -4.38 -17.59 -15.03
CA ASP A 132 -3.92 -17.00 -16.27
C ASP A 132 -4.04 -15.46 -16.21
N THR A 133 -5.11 -14.92 -15.63
CA THR A 133 -5.27 -13.49 -15.34
C THR A 133 -4.14 -12.93 -14.47
N ILE A 134 -3.79 -13.63 -13.38
CA ILE A 134 -2.70 -13.21 -12.49
C ILE A 134 -1.35 -13.31 -13.22
N THR A 135 -1.21 -14.32 -14.07
CA THR A 135 -0.01 -14.49 -14.90
C THR A 135 0.15 -13.33 -15.88
N ASP A 136 -0.94 -12.89 -16.52
CA ASP A 136 -0.94 -11.73 -17.43
C ASP A 136 -0.53 -10.45 -16.69
N TRP A 137 -1.06 -10.21 -15.50
CA TRP A 137 -0.66 -9.08 -14.66
C TRP A 137 0.86 -9.04 -14.38
N LEU A 138 1.47 -10.20 -14.12
CA LEU A 138 2.92 -10.29 -13.88
C LEU A 138 3.72 -10.02 -15.15
N LEU A 139 3.23 -10.46 -16.32
CA LEU A 139 3.87 -10.22 -17.60
C LEU A 139 3.78 -8.75 -18.01
N GLU A 140 2.61 -8.12 -17.87
CA GLU A 140 2.39 -6.69 -18.11
C GLU A 140 3.34 -5.83 -17.27
N GLU A 141 3.49 -6.15 -15.98
CA GLU A 141 4.42 -5.44 -15.09
C GLU A 141 5.88 -5.70 -15.44
N ALA A 142 6.23 -6.90 -15.89
CA ALA A 142 7.58 -7.21 -16.34
C ALA A 142 7.95 -6.42 -17.60
N GLU A 143 7.02 -6.35 -18.56
CA GLU A 143 7.16 -5.59 -19.81
C GLU A 143 7.26 -4.09 -19.55
N ALA A 144 6.36 -3.53 -18.72
CA ALA A 144 6.37 -2.12 -18.35
C ALA A 144 7.69 -1.69 -17.66
N ARG A 145 8.40 -2.64 -17.05
CA ARG A 145 9.70 -2.41 -16.40
C ARG A 145 10.90 -2.66 -17.31
N GLY A 146 10.67 -2.94 -18.59
CA GLY A 146 11.73 -3.23 -19.55
C GLY A 146 12.54 -4.47 -19.18
N MET A 147 11.93 -5.44 -18.46
CA MET A 147 12.60 -6.72 -18.26
C MET A 147 12.81 -7.38 -19.63
N PRO A 148 14.05 -7.73 -19.99
CA PRO A 148 14.36 -8.18 -21.35
C PRO A 148 13.52 -9.40 -21.73
N HIS A 149 12.85 -9.31 -22.88
CA HIS A 149 12.05 -10.39 -23.45
C HIS A 149 12.86 -11.70 -23.43
N GLY A 150 12.35 -12.71 -22.70
CA GLY A 150 12.99 -14.02 -22.52
C GLY A 150 13.45 -14.36 -21.10
N ARG A 151 13.59 -13.40 -20.18
CA ARG A 151 13.98 -13.70 -18.77
C ARG A 151 12.80 -13.94 -17.83
N PHE A 152 11.64 -13.34 -18.12
CA PHE A 152 10.41 -13.55 -17.35
C PHE A 152 9.33 -14.06 -18.30
N THR A 153 9.11 -15.38 -18.28
CA THR A 153 8.19 -16.06 -19.21
C THR A 153 6.86 -16.33 -18.53
N ARG A 154 5.81 -16.59 -19.34
CA ARG A 154 4.50 -17.04 -18.85
C ARG A 154 4.60 -18.26 -17.94
N VAL A 155 5.51 -19.18 -18.25
CA VAL A 155 5.75 -20.39 -17.45
C VAL A 155 6.31 -20.03 -16.06
N VAL A 156 7.30 -19.14 -16.01
CA VAL A 156 7.87 -18.67 -14.74
C VAL A 156 6.82 -17.91 -13.92
N ALA A 157 6.08 -17.00 -14.55
CA ALA A 157 5.00 -16.25 -13.91
C ALA A 157 3.93 -17.18 -13.31
N LYS A 158 3.43 -18.14 -14.10
CA LYS A 158 2.45 -19.14 -13.64
C LYS A 158 3.00 -19.99 -12.49
N SER A 159 4.27 -20.39 -12.56
CA SER A 159 4.93 -21.15 -11.48
C SER A 159 5.04 -20.35 -10.17
N LEU A 160 5.32 -19.04 -10.25
CA LEU A 160 5.33 -18.15 -9.08
C LEU A 160 3.95 -18.06 -8.44
N VAL A 161 2.89 -17.88 -9.24
CA VAL A 161 1.51 -17.83 -8.74
C VAL A 161 1.12 -19.13 -8.06
N GLN A 162 1.38 -20.28 -8.71
CA GLN A 162 1.11 -21.60 -8.12
C GLN A 162 1.86 -21.80 -6.79
N THR A 163 3.12 -21.35 -6.73
CA THR A 163 3.93 -21.47 -5.53
C THR A 163 3.40 -20.58 -4.40
N ALA A 164 2.93 -19.37 -4.72
CA ALA A 164 2.32 -18.47 -3.76
C ALA A 164 1.03 -19.07 -3.17
N ILE A 165 0.16 -19.63 -4.02
CA ILE A 165 -1.06 -20.34 -3.60
C ILE A 165 -0.70 -21.50 -2.66
N ARG A 166 0.24 -22.37 -3.06
CA ARG A 166 0.68 -23.52 -2.23
C ARG A 166 1.28 -23.09 -0.90
N LYS A 167 2.09 -22.03 -0.89
CA LYS A 167 2.69 -21.49 0.35
C LYS A 167 1.60 -21.01 1.31
N PHE A 168 0.62 -20.27 0.79
CA PHE A 168 -0.51 -19.80 1.58
C PHE A 168 -1.33 -20.98 2.12
N GLN A 169 -1.74 -21.90 1.25
CA GLN A 169 -2.52 -23.10 1.64
C GLN A 169 -1.80 -23.96 2.68
N ARG A 170 -0.48 -24.13 2.59
CA ARG A 170 0.30 -24.86 3.60
C ARG A 170 0.32 -24.14 4.95
N LYS A 171 0.30 -22.81 4.94
CA LYS A 171 0.32 -22.00 6.16
C LYS A 171 -1.08 -21.88 6.80
N PHE A 172 -2.12 -21.89 5.96
CA PHE A 172 -3.51 -21.67 6.32
C PHE A 172 -4.39 -22.74 5.65
N PRO A 173 -4.36 -23.99 6.14
CA PRO A 173 -5.06 -25.11 5.49
C PRO A 173 -6.58 -24.96 5.52
N GLU A 174 -7.12 -24.28 6.54
CA GLU A 174 -8.56 -24.03 6.72
C GLU A 174 -9.00 -22.67 6.14
N GLY A 175 -8.08 -21.89 5.55
CA GLY A 175 -8.33 -20.53 5.07
C GLY A 175 -7.72 -19.45 5.97
N ALA A 176 -7.85 -18.18 5.54
CA ALA A 176 -7.41 -17.05 6.35
C ALA A 176 -8.25 -16.98 7.64
N PRO A 177 -7.65 -16.62 8.79
CA PRO A 177 -8.43 -16.35 9.99
C PRO A 177 -9.43 -15.22 9.71
N GLU A 178 -10.68 -15.42 10.13
CA GLU A 178 -11.68 -14.34 10.13
C GLU A 178 -11.19 -13.22 11.06
N PRO A 179 -11.41 -11.95 10.69
CA PRO A 179 -11.15 -10.84 11.61
C PRO A 179 -12.00 -11.05 12.87
N GLU A 180 -11.40 -10.91 14.06
CA GLU A 180 -12.14 -10.95 15.31
C GLU A 180 -13.09 -9.73 15.35
N ASP A 181 -14.39 -9.99 15.23
CA ASP A 181 -15.43 -8.99 15.45
C ASP A 181 -15.51 -8.71 16.96
N ASP A 182 -14.92 -7.59 17.41
CA ASP A 182 -15.13 -7.04 18.75
C ASP A 182 -16.57 -6.47 18.83
N ASP A 183 -17.59 -7.34 18.83
CA ASP A 183 -19.01 -6.97 18.99
C ASP A 183 -19.55 -7.28 20.40
N ASP A 184 -18.66 -7.28 21.41
CA ASP A 184 -19.03 -7.41 22.82
C ASP A 184 -18.37 -6.32 23.65
N ARG A 185 -18.89 -5.09 23.55
CA ARG A 185 -18.75 -4.10 24.62
C ARG A 185 -20.02 -3.25 24.74
N ALA A 186 -20.97 -3.83 25.46
CA ALA A 186 -22.06 -3.13 26.15
C ALA A 186 -21.52 -2.17 27.23
#